data_AF-A0A1V3WU42-F1
#
_entry.id   AF-A0A1V3WU42-F1
#
_cell.length_a   1.000
_cell.length_b   1.000
_cell.length_c   1.000
_cell.angle_alpha   90.00
_cell.angle_beta   90.00
_cell.angle_gamma   90.00
#
_symmetry.space_group_name_H-M   'P 1'
#
loop_
_entity.id
_entity.type
_entity.pdbx_description
1 polymer ?
#
loop_
_entity_poly.entity_id
_entity_poly.type
_entity_poly.pdbx_seq_one_letter_code
_entity_poly.pdbx_strand_id
1 'polypeptide(L)' 'MCWDADQTFQQHGQHIETTVKPEGVDSSRVRFDITVEPAGPIPGFIVKRASEHVLDAAAKGLTELISSRSNRDDLT' A
#
# COMPACT_ATOMS: atom_id res chain seq x y z
N MET A 1 0.06 7.61 -7.76
CA MET A 1 -0.55 6.51 -8.55
C MET A 1 -1.79 6.08 -7.79
N CYS A 2 -2.91 5.89 -8.48
CA CYS A 2 -4.19 5.49 -7.88
C CYS A 2 -4.54 4.09 -8.39
N TRP A 3 -4.95 3.21 -7.49
CA TRP A 3 -5.38 1.86 -7.83
C TRP A 3 -6.65 1.50 -7.08
N ASP A 4 -7.63 0.97 -7.81
CA ASP A 4 -8.92 0.53 -7.30
C ASP A 4 -9.00 -1.00 -7.38
N ALA A 5 -9.38 -1.64 -6.28
CA ALA A 5 -9.64 -3.08 -6.26
C ALA A 5 -11.07 -3.39 -6.74
N ASP A 6 -11.22 -4.49 -7.47
CA ASP A 6 -12.54 -5.05 -7.80
C ASP A 6 -13.30 -5.48 -6.54
N GLN A 7 -14.62 -5.27 -6.56
CA GLN A 7 -15.53 -5.60 -5.45
C GLN A 7 -15.47 -7.09 -5.07
N THR A 8 -15.45 -7.38 -3.77
CA THR A 8 -15.67 -8.72 -3.23
C THR A 8 -16.93 -8.76 -2.37
N PHE A 9 -17.49 -9.95 -2.14
CA PHE A 9 -18.72 -10.16 -1.36
C PHE A 9 -18.69 -9.58 0.08
N GLN A 10 -17.50 -9.21 0.59
CA GLN A 10 -17.32 -8.56 1.90
C GLN A 10 -16.74 -7.13 1.84
N GLN A 11 -16.36 -6.62 0.65
CA GLN A 11 -15.79 -5.28 0.47
C GLN A 11 -16.34 -4.66 -0.82
N HIS A 12 -17.19 -3.64 -0.68
CA HIS A 12 -17.85 -2.95 -1.80
C HIS A 12 -16.96 -1.91 -2.50
N GLY A 13 -15.73 -1.70 -2.03
CA GLY A 13 -14.73 -0.86 -2.69
C GLY A 13 -13.47 -0.77 -1.82
N GLN A 14 -12.30 -0.96 -2.44
CA GLN A 14 -11.02 -0.68 -1.81
C GLN A 14 -10.26 0.28 -2.73
N HIS A 15 -10.18 1.53 -2.31
CA HIS A 15 -9.48 2.59 -3.04
C HIS A 15 -8.13 2.82 -2.36
N ILE A 16 -7.04 2.71 -3.13
CA ILE A 16 -5.68 2.92 -2.63
C ILE A 16 -5.02 4.03 -3.45
N GLU A 17 -4.80 5.17 -2.82
CA GLU A 17 -3.97 6.22 -3.38
C GLU A 17 -2.54 6.09 -2.85
N THR A 18 -1.57 6.15 -3.76
CA THR A 18 -0.15 6.16 -3.43
C THR A 18 0.49 7.48 -3.85
N THR A 19 1.02 8.22 -2.89
CA THR A 19 1.77 9.45 -3.12
C THR A 19 3.24 9.22 -2.79
N VAL A 20 4.14 9.54 -3.73
CA VAL A 20 5.59 9.48 -3.54
C VAL A 20 6.14 10.90 -3.55
N LYS A 21 6.92 11.27 -2.52
CA LYS A 21 7.61 12.56 -2.43
C LYS A 21 9.10 12.32 -2.21
N PRO A 22 10.01 12.97 -2.96
CA PRO A 22 11.43 12.91 -2.66
C PRO A 22 11.71 13.61 -1.31
N GLU A 23 12.53 13.00 -0.45
CA GLU A 23 12.99 13.57 0.83
C GLU A 23 14.52 13.70 0.91
N GLY A 24 15.24 13.60 -0.21
CA GLY A 24 16.69 13.69 -0.27
C GLY A 24 17.22 13.28 -1.64
N VAL A 25 18.55 13.16 -1.76
CA VAL A 25 19.22 12.76 -3.01
C VAL A 25 18.80 11.34 -3.41
N ASP A 26 18.71 10.43 -2.44
CA ASP A 26 18.40 9.00 -2.66
C ASP A 26 17.26 8.47 -1.78
N SER A 27 16.42 9.36 -1.25
CA SER A 27 15.30 8.97 -0.38
C SER A 27 13.98 9.49 -0.90
N SER A 28 12.96 8.66 -0.78
CA SER A 28 11.58 9.02 -1.10
C SER A 28 10.66 8.56 0.01
N ARG A 29 9.74 9.43 0.39
CA ARG A 29 8.64 9.12 1.28
C ARG A 29 7.45 8.66 0.48
N VAL A 30 6.96 7.47 0.82
CA VAL A 30 5.75 6.91 0.23
C VAL A 30 4.62 6.95 1.25
N ARG A 31 3.48 7.50 0.83
CA ARG A 31 2.24 7.55 1.59
C ARG A 31 1.19 6.71 0.88
N PHE A 32 0.58 5.80 1.63
CA PHE A 32 -0.56 4.99 1.20
C PHE A 32 -1.81 5.47 1.92
N ASP A 33 -2.80 5.91 1.17
CA ASP A 33 -4.12 6.26 1.67
C ASP A 33 -5.08 5.13 1.24
N ILE A 34 -5.63 4.40 2.21
CA ILE A 34 -6.45 3.21 1.98
C ILE A 34 -7.86 3.51 2.49
N THR A 35 -8.83 3.50 1.60
CA THR A 35 -10.25 3.66 1.94
C THR A 35 -10.96 2.33 1.74
N VAL A 36 -11.71 1.90 2.76
CA VAL A 36 -12.50 0.66 2.74
C VAL A 36 -13.90 0.98 3.21
N GLU A 37 -14.91 0.60 2.42
CA GLU A 37 -16.32 0.67 2.83
C GLU A 37 -16.79 -0.71 3.30
N PRO A 38 -16.98 -0.91 4.61
CA PRO A 38 -17.46 -2.18 5.14
C PRO A 38 -18.98 -2.33 4.93
N ALA A 39 -19.43 -3.56 4.68
CA ALA A 39 -20.86 -3.88 4.49
C ALA A 39 -21.71 -3.81 5.77
N GLY A 40 -21.12 -3.43 6.91
CA GLY A 40 -21.79 -3.32 8.21
C GLY A 40 -20.84 -2.81 9.30
N PRO A 41 -21.33 -2.64 10.55
CA PRO A 41 -20.49 -2.19 11.65
C PRO A 41 -19.40 -3.22 11.98
N ILE A 42 -18.15 -2.86 11.71
CA ILE A 42 -16.97 -3.67 12.04
C ILE A 42 -16.35 -3.15 13.34
N PRO A 43 -16.01 -4.04 14.30
CA PRO A 43 -15.27 -3.62 15.49
C PRO A 43 -13.95 -2.93 15.13
N GLY A 44 -13.65 -1.78 15.73
CA GLY A 44 -12.49 -0.96 15.36
C GLY A 44 -11.13 -1.67 15.46
N PHE A 45 -11.00 -2.67 16.33
CA PHE A 45 -9.76 -3.45 16.44
C PHE A 45 -9.52 -4.35 15.20
N ILE A 46 -10.57 -4.77 14.50
CA ILE A 46 -10.46 -5.51 13.24
C ILE A 46 -9.97 -4.58 12.13
N VAL A 47 -10.56 -3.37 12.06
CA VAL A 47 -10.15 -2.33 11.09
C VAL A 47 -8.66 -2.02 11.28
N LYS A 48 -8.23 -1.76 12.51
CA LYS A 48 -6.83 -1.46 12.83
C LYS A 48 -5.87 -2.58 12.37
N ARG A 49 -6.19 -3.84 12.69
CA ARG A 49 -5.35 -4.99 12.28
C ARG A 49 -5.28 -5.13 10.76
N ALA A 50 -6.41 -4.97 10.06
CA ALA A 50 -6.43 -5.02 8.61
C ALA A 50 -5.57 -3.90 8.01
N SER A 51 -5.69 -2.67 8.51
CA SER A 51 -4.87 -1.54 8.08
C SER A 51 -3.38 -1.77 8.30
N GLU A 52 -2.99 -2.29 9.47
CA GLU A 52 -1.60 -2.64 9.78
C GLU A 52 -1.05 -3.68 8.80
N HIS A 53 -1.82 -4.73 8.48
CA HIS A 53 -1.42 -5.76 7.53
C HIS A 53 -1.25 -5.22 6.10
N VAL A 54 -2.17 -4.38 5.63
CA VAL A 54 -2.06 -3.80 4.27
C VAL A 54 -0.85 -2.89 4.18
N LEU A 55 -0.59 -2.05 5.20
CA LEU A 55 0.58 -1.18 5.23
C LEU A 55 1.89 -1.96 5.26
N ASP A 56 1.97 -3.03 6.05
CA ASP A 56 3.15 -3.90 6.13
C ASP A 56 3.42 -4.61 4.79
N ALA A 57 2.38 -5.14 4.15
CA ALA A 57 2.50 -5.78 2.84
C ALA A 57 2.96 -4.78 1.75
N ALA A 58 2.38 -3.57 1.74
CA ALA A 58 2.76 -2.52 0.80
C ALA A 58 4.22 -2.07 0.99
N ALA A 59 4.65 -1.88 2.24
CA ALA A 59 6.02 -1.50 2.55
C ALA A 59 7.04 -2.57 2.14
N LYS A 60 6.74 -3.86 2.43
CA LYS A 60 7.57 -5.00 2.03
C LYS A 60 7.66 -5.12 0.52
N GLY A 61 6.53 -5.13 -0.18
CA GLY A 61 6.49 -5.25 -1.64
C GLY A 61 7.24 -4.11 -2.33
N LEU A 62 7.12 -2.88 -1.81
CA LEU A 62 7.88 -1.75 -2.34
C LEU A 62 9.40 -1.92 -2.11
N THR A 63 9.80 -2.40 -0.94
CA THR A 63 11.22 -2.64 -0.61
C THR A 63 11.83 -3.72 -1.51
N GLU A 64 11.09 -4.80 -1.76
CA GLU A 64 11.49 -5.88 -2.67
C GLU A 64 11.60 -5.37 -4.12
N LEU A 65 10.63 -4.57 -4.57
CA LEU A 65 10.65 -3.96 -5.90
C LEU A 65 11.89 -3.08 -6.09
N ILE A 66 12.21 -2.23 -5.12
CA ILE A 66 13.39 -1.35 -5.19
C ILE A 66 14.68 -2.18 -5.16
N SER A 67 14.80 -3.12 -4.22
CA SER A 67 15.98 -3.98 -4.10
C SER A 67 16.24 -4.79 -5.37
N SER A 68 15.19 -5.37 -5.96
CA SER A 68 15.30 -6.12 -7.22
C SER A 68 15.67 -5.24 -8.42
N ARG A 69 15.26 -3.96 -8.42
CA ARG A 69 15.61 -3.00 -9.46
C ARG A 69 17.05 -2.52 -9.32
N SER A 70 17.49 -2.19 -8.11
CA SER A 70 18.89 -1.84 -7.82
C SER A 70 19.85 -2.94 -8.28
N ASN A 71 19.53 -4.20 -7.97
CA ASN A 71 20.35 -5.34 -8.37
C ASN A 71 20.42 -5.56 -9.90
N ARG A 72 19.48 -5.01 -10.67
CA ARG A 72 19.51 -5.05 -12.14
C ARG A 72 20.40 -3.94 -12.71
N ASP A 73 20.37 -2.78 -12.08
CA ASP A 73 21.17 -1.62 -12.50
C ASP A 73 22.66 -1.83 -12.17
N ASP A 74 23.01 -2.65 -11.16
CA ASP A 74 24.38 -3.06 -10.83
C ASP A 74 25.02 -4.06 -11.82
N LEU A 75 24.25 -4.62 -12.76
CA LEU A 75 24.69 -5.64 -13.73
C LEU A 75 24.83 -5.10 -15.17
N THR A 76 24.67 -3.78 -15.37
CA THR A 76 24.77 -3.09 -16.67
C THR A 76 25.73 -1.91 -16.59
#